data_AF-A0A914YX13-F1
#
_entry.id   AF-A0A914YX13-F1
#
_cell.length_a   1.000
_cell.length_b   1.000
_cell.length_c   1.000
_cell.angle_alpha   90.00
_cell.angle_beta   90.00
_cell.angle_gamma   90.00
#
_symmetry.space_group_name_H-M   'P 1'
#
loop_
_entity.id
_entity.type
_entity.pdbx_description
1 polymer ?
#
loop_
_entity_poly.entity_id
_entity_poly.type
_entity_poly.pdbx_seq_one_letter_code
_entity_poly.pdbx_strand_id
1 'polypeptide(L)' 'MDTLKEKIENYLMEEICESNVCRIVNCSILSNSPKLYQKCGNFLKNALENGTPISDLELIDKDLAVNLLKNVFCYVSKAL' A
#
# COMPACT_ATOMS: atom_id res chain seq x y z
N MET A 1 3.14 -1.79 25.38
CA MET A 1 1.96 -2.40 24.71
C MET A 1 2.24 -2.59 23.21
N ASP A 2 3.52 -2.49 22.81
CA ASP A 2 3.97 -2.26 21.43
C ASP A 2 4.34 -3.56 20.68
N THR A 3 4.62 -4.64 21.40
CA THR A 3 5.08 -5.91 20.82
C THR A 3 4.02 -6.67 20.03
N LEU A 4 2.73 -6.56 20.38
CA LEU A 4 1.67 -7.22 19.61
C LEU A 4 1.38 -6.48 18.30
N LYS A 5 1.32 -5.15 18.34
CA LYS A 5 1.14 -4.33 17.14
C LYS A 5 2.28 -4.59 16.16
N GLU A 6 3.53 -4.57 16.62
CA GLU A 6 4.69 -4.81 15.77
C GLU A 6 4.71 -6.24 15.19
N LYS A 7 4.30 -7.26 15.96
CA LYS A 7 4.14 -8.62 15.44
C LYS A 7 3.08 -8.71 14.34
N ILE A 8 1.94 -8.03 14.52
CA ILE A 8 0.87 -7.99 13.51
C ILE A 8 1.36 -7.25 12.26
N GLU A 9 2.05 -6.12 12.43
CA GLU A 9 2.62 -5.36 11.30
C GLU A 9 3.61 -6.21 10.50
N ASN A 10 4.51 -6.93 11.17
CA ASN A 10 5.48 -7.80 10.50
C ASN A 10 4.77 -8.95 9.76
N TYR A 11 3.80 -9.60 10.39
CA TYR A 11 2.98 -10.63 9.72
C TYR A 11 2.28 -10.07 8.48
N LEU A 12 1.65 -8.89 8.59
CA LEU A 12 0.97 -8.26 7.46
C LEU A 12 1.94 -7.85 6.34
N MET A 13 3.19 -7.49 6.65
CA MET A 13 4.21 -7.17 5.65
C MET A 13 4.64 -8.40 4.84
N GLU A 14 4.65 -9.59 5.45
CA GLU A 14 5.01 -10.86 4.80
C GLU A 14 3.88 -11.39 3.90
N GLU A 15 2.63 -11.08 4.25
CA GLU A 15 1.43 -11.58 3.56
C GLU A 15 0.90 -10.66 2.45
N ILE A 16 1.58 -9.55 2.13
CA ILE A 16 1.11 -8.61 1.08
C ILE A 16 1.04 -9.31 -0.28
N CYS A 17 -0.14 -9.28 -0.91
CA CYS A 17 -0.37 -9.74 -2.27
C CYS A 17 -1.45 -8.90 -2.98
N GLU A 18 -1.65 -9.17 -4.26
CA GLU A 18 -2.57 -8.45 -5.16
C GLU A 18 -4.03 -8.48 -4.67
N SER A 19 -4.40 -9.51 -3.91
CA SER A 19 -5.76 -9.71 -3.42
C SER A 19 -6.07 -9.01 -2.09
N ASN A 20 -5.04 -8.60 -1.33
CA ASN A 20 -5.22 -8.09 0.03
C ASN A 20 -4.56 -6.72 0.27
N VAL A 21 -3.68 -6.26 -0.61
CA VAL A 21 -2.87 -5.05 -0.41
C VAL A 21 -3.73 -3.81 -0.12
N CYS A 22 -4.87 -3.63 -0.80
CA CYS A 22 -5.80 -2.51 -0.58
C CYS A 22 -6.36 -2.51 0.85
N ARG A 23 -6.71 -3.69 1.38
CA ARG A 23 -7.22 -3.83 2.75
C ARG A 23 -6.11 -3.57 3.77
N ILE A 24 -4.90 -4.04 3.50
CA ILE A 24 -3.72 -3.81 4.36
C ILE A 24 -3.35 -2.32 4.38
N VAL A 25 -3.47 -1.59 3.26
CA VAL A 25 -3.33 -0.12 3.22
C VAL A 25 -4.30 0.53 4.20
N ASN A 26 -5.59 0.19 4.13
CA ASN A 26 -6.59 0.74 5.05
C ASN A 26 -6.26 0.43 6.52
N CYS A 27 -5.87 -0.83 6.82
CA CYS A 27 -5.42 -1.22 8.16
C CYS A 27 -4.20 -0.42 8.63
N SER A 28 -3.25 -0.13 7.74
CA SER A 28 -2.04 0.62 8.09
C SER A 28 -2.35 2.08 8.45
N ILE A 29 -3.38 2.68 7.85
CA ILE A 29 -3.82 4.04 8.17
C ILE A 29 -4.55 4.06 9.51
N LEU A 30 -5.54 3.17 9.67
CA LEU A 30 -6.35 3.09 10.88
C LEU A 30 -5.51 2.78 12.11
N SER A 31 -4.45 1.97 11.95
CA SER A 31 -3.53 1.61 13.03
C SER A 31 -2.38 2.59 13.23
N ASN A 32 -2.29 3.65 12.41
CA ASN A 32 -1.15 4.57 12.36
C ASN A 32 0.18 3.81 12.27
N SER A 33 0.35 3.08 11.16
CA SER A 33 1.51 2.25 10.84
C SER A 33 2.21 2.71 9.56
N PRO A 34 3.12 3.70 9.65
CA PRO A 34 3.78 4.27 8.48
C PRO A 34 4.64 3.25 7.71
N LYS A 35 5.28 2.31 8.43
CA LYS A 35 6.13 1.29 7.81
C LYS A 35 5.31 0.34 6.94
N LEU A 36 4.15 -0.12 7.45
CA LEU A 36 3.26 -1.01 6.72
C LEU A 36 2.64 -0.28 5.52
N TYR A 37 2.23 0.97 5.71
CA TYR A 37 1.71 1.82 4.63
C TYR A 37 2.74 1.98 3.51
N GLN A 38 3.99 2.30 3.85
CA GLN A 38 5.06 2.46 2.87
C GLN A 38 5.35 1.16 2.10
N LYS A 39 5.37 0.02 2.79
CA LYS A 39 5.56 -1.29 2.16
C LYS A 39 4.44 -1.60 1.16
N CYS A 40 3.19 -1.35 1.53
CA CYS A 40 2.05 -1.52 0.63
C CYS A 40 2.10 -0.57 -0.57
N GLY A 41 2.48 0.69 -0.35
CA GLY A 41 2.65 1.67 -1.42
C GLY A 41 3.72 1.26 -2.44
N ASN A 42 4.84 0.70 -1.98
CA ASN A 42 5.88 0.16 -2.87
C ASN A 42 5.40 -1.06 -3.66
N PHE A 43 4.63 -1.96 -3.03
CA PHE A 43 4.03 -3.09 -3.71
C PHE A 43 3.07 -2.63 -4.82
N LEU A 44 2.14 -1.73 -4.49
CA LEU A 44 1.18 -1.15 -5.44
C LEU A 44 1.87 -0.44 -6.59
N LYS A 45 2.91 0.34 -6.30
CA LYS A 45 3.73 0.99 -7.33
C LYS A 45 4.28 -0.03 -8.33
N ASN A 46 4.96 -1.05 -7.83
CA ASN A 46 5.57 -2.08 -8.66
C ASN A 46 4.52 -2.87 -9.47
N ALA A 47 3.38 -3.19 -8.85
CA ALA A 47 2.28 -3.85 -9.54
C ALA A 47 1.73 -3.00 -10.69
N LEU A 48 1.47 -1.71 -10.45
CA LEU A 48 0.99 -0.78 -11.47
C LEU A 48 2.00 -0.59 -12.60
N GLU A 49 3.29 -0.45 -12.28
CA GLU A 49 4.37 -0.31 -13.27
C GLU A 49 4.50 -1.55 -14.17
N ASN A 50 4.21 -2.74 -13.66
CA ASN A 50 4.25 -4.00 -14.41
C ASN A 50 2.90 -4.42 -15.02
N GLY A 51 1.85 -3.61 -14.83
CA GLY A 51 0.50 -3.97 -15.29
C GLY A 51 -0.13 -5.15 -14.55
N THR A 52 0.37 -5.49 -13.36
CA THR A 52 -0.20 -6.53 -12.50
C THR A 52 -1.57 -6.07 -11.98
N PRO A 53 -2.63 -6.86 -12.19
CA PRO A 53 -3.96 -6.51 -11.71
C PRO A 53 -4.01 -6.57 -10.17
N ILE A 54 -4.48 -5.48 -9.55
CA ILE A 54 -4.74 -5.41 -8.12
C ILE A 54 -6.25 -5.52 -7.90
N SER A 55 -6.65 -6.43 -7.00
CA SER A 55 -8.05 -6.56 -6.62
C SER A 55 -8.44 -5.43 -5.67
N ASP A 56 -9.71 -5.09 -5.64
CA ASP A 56 -10.27 -4.19 -4.62
C ASP A 56 -9.64 -2.78 -4.62
N LEU A 57 -9.15 -2.30 -5.77
CA LEU A 57 -8.61 -0.94 -5.90
C LEU A 57 -9.65 0.12 -5.50
N GLU A 58 -10.93 -0.18 -5.71
CA GLU A 58 -12.08 0.61 -5.29
C GLU A 58 -12.27 0.68 -3.78
N LEU A 59 -11.64 -0.22 -3.00
CA LEU A 59 -11.68 -0.18 -1.54
C LEU A 59 -10.69 0.83 -0.94
N ILE A 60 -9.78 1.38 -1.75
CA ILE A 60 -8.90 2.46 -1.33
C ILE A 60 -9.71 3.77 -1.43
N ASP A 61 -9.79 4.51 -0.33
CA ASP A 61 -10.40 5.85 -0.31
C ASP A 61 -9.89 6.69 -1.50
N LYS A 62 -10.80 7.33 -2.25
CA LYS A 62 -10.45 8.02 -3.50
C LYS A 62 -9.38 9.10 -3.31
N ASP A 63 -9.40 9.84 -2.21
CA ASP A 63 -8.40 10.87 -1.94
C ASP A 63 -7.05 10.24 -1.58
N LEU A 64 -7.08 9.07 -0.93
CA LEU A 64 -5.90 8.29 -0.63
C LEU A 64 -5.33 7.60 -1.88
N ALA A 65 -6.17 7.07 -2.76
CA ALA A 65 -5.79 6.53 -4.06
C ALA A 65 -5.14 7.63 -4.91
N VAL A 66 -5.69 8.85 -4.91
CA VAL A 66 -5.08 10.02 -5.57
C VAL A 66 -3.73 10.38 -4.95
N ASN A 67 -3.56 10.30 -3.62
CA ASN A 67 -2.26 10.56 -2.98
C ASN A 67 -1.23 9.44 -3.23
N LEU A 68 -1.66 8.19 -3.27
CA LEU A 68 -0.85 7.04 -3.69
C LEU A 68 -0.42 7.21 -5.16
N LEU A 69 -1.37 7.51 -6.04
CA LEU A 69 -1.11 7.79 -7.46
C LEU A 69 -0.22 9.00 -7.64
N LYS A 70 -0.37 10.10 -6.87
CA LYS A 70 0.53 11.25 -6.93
C LYS A 70 1.96 10.87 -6.54
N ASN A 71 2.14 10.04 -5.50
CA ASN A 71 3.46 9.55 -5.10
C ASN A 71 4.06 8.55 -6.12
N VAL A 72 3.23 7.77 -6.80
CA VAL A 72 3.63 6.83 -7.86
C VAL A 72 3.93 7.56 -9.19
N PHE A 73 3.08 8.49 -9.62
CA PHE A 73 3.21 9.26 -10.87
C PHE A 73 4.27 10.38 -10.80
N CYS A 74 4.64 10.88 -9.61
CA CYS A 74 5.76 11.82 -9.51
C CYS A 74 7.10 11.20 -9.98
N TYR A 75 7.19 9.86 -10.04
CA TYR A 75 8.35 9.16 -10.58
C TYR A 75 8.29 8.94 -12.10
N VAL A 76 7.11 8.78 -12.69
CA VAL A 76 6.96 8.56 -14.14
C VAL A 76 7.24 9.86 -14.92
N SER A 77 6.91 11.03 -14.37
CA SER A 77 7.21 12.33 -15.01
C SER A 77 8.66 12.82 -14.84
N LYS A 78 9.50 12.12 -14.05
CA LYS A 78 10.95 12.41 -13.97
C LYS A 78 11.81 11.45 -14.78
N ALA A 79 11.20 10.44 -15.40
CA ALA A 79 11.85 9.48 -16.30
C ALA A 79 11.61 9.79 -17.80
N LEU A 80 10.93 10.90 -18.11
CA LEU A 80 10.77 11.46 -19.46
C LEU A 80 11.58 12.75 -19.60
#